data_AF-A0A268EPJ0-F1
#
_entry.id   AF-A0A268EPJ0-F1
#
_cell.length_a   1.000
_cell.length_b   1.000
_cell.length_c   1.000
_cell.angle_alpha   90.00
_cell.angle_beta   90.00
_cell.angle_gamma   90.00
#
_symmetry.space_group_name_H-M   'P 1'
#
loop_
_entity.id
_entity.type
_entity.pdbx_description
1 polymer ?
#
loop_
_entity_poly.entity_id
_entity_poly.type
_entity_poly.pdbx_seq_one_letter_code
_entity_poly.pdbx_strand_id
1 'polypeptide(L)' 'MFTGWKLSVLGIIIVGAAGITTSAVGLIEPWKAAALFILFVLFIGALELLDRISRSRSKKDKA' A
#
# COMPACT_ATOMS: atom_id res chain seq x y z
N MET A 1 12.16 4.23 14.15
CA MET A 1 12.84 4.02 12.85
C MET A 1 12.17 2.93 12.01
N PHE A 2 10.84 3.00 11.82
CA PHE A 2 10.10 2.17 10.86
C PHE A 2 9.87 2.99 9.60
N THR A 3 10.92 3.18 8.81
CA THR A 3 10.94 4.14 7.71
C THR A 3 10.23 3.60 6.47
N GLY A 4 9.17 4.30 6.05
CA GLY A 4 8.54 4.32 4.72
C GLY A 4 8.13 2.94 4.20
N TRP A 5 9.04 2.31 3.47
CA TRP A 5 8.76 1.10 2.70
C TRP A 5 8.33 -0.11 3.52
N LYS A 6 8.89 -0.30 4.73
CA LYS A 6 8.53 -1.45 5.58
C LYS A 6 7.07 -1.39 6.05
N LEU A 7 6.53 -0.20 6.31
CA LEU A 7 5.13 -0.04 6.72
C LEU A 7 4.18 -0.25 5.54
N SER A 8 4.54 0.25 4.36
CA SER A 8 3.81 0.01 3.11
C SER A 8 3.70 -1.49 2.79
N VAL A 9 4.80 -2.24 2.89
CA VAL A 9 4.80 -3.69 2.68
C VAL A 9 3.96 -4.42 3.74
N LEU A 10 4.06 -4.02 5.02
CA LEU A 10 3.26 -4.60 6.09
C LEU A 10 1.76 -4.39 5.86
N GLY A 11 1.37 -3.18 5.43
CA GLY A 11 -0.02 -2.85 5.08
C GLY A 11 -0.55 -3.70 3.93
N ILE A 12 0.24 -3.89 2.86
CA ILE A 12 -0.13 -4.75 1.73
C ILE A 12 -0.35 -6.21 2.18
N ILE A 13 0.51 -6.74 3.05
CA ILE A 13 0.37 -8.11 3.56
C ILE A 13 -0.90 -8.25 4.40
N ILE A 14 -1.15 -7.32 5.32
CA ILE A 14 -2.33 -7.36 6.21
C ILE A 14 -3.61 -7.25 5.39
N VAL A 15 -3.69 -6.29 4.47
CA VAL A 15 -4.88 -6.09 3.62
C VAL A 15 -5.07 -7.25 2.65
N GLY A 16 -3.99 -7.85 2.13
CA GLY A 16 -4.05 -9.03 1.28
C GLY A 16 -4.61 -10.25 2.02
N ALA A 17 -4.13 -10.52 3.24
CA ALA A 17 -4.66 -11.59 4.09
C ALA A 17 -6.13 -11.35 4.47
N ALA A 18 -6.51 -10.10 4.78
CA ALA A 18 -7.89 -9.71 5.03
C ALA A 18 -8.78 -9.92 3.80
N GLY A 19 -8.31 -9.58 2.60
CA GLY A 19 -9.02 -9.81 1.35
C GLY A 19 -9.29 -11.30 1.08
N ILE A 20 -8.29 -12.16 1.32
CA ILE A 20 -8.43 -13.60 1.15
C ILE A 20 -9.45 -14.18 2.15
N THR A 21 -9.31 -13.82 3.43
CA THR A 21 -10.21 -14.32 4.49
C THR A 21 -11.65 -13.85 4.28
N THR A 22 -11.87 -12.57 3.95
CA THR A 22 -13.22 -12.05 3.69
C THR A 22 -13.85 -12.67 2.43
N SER A 23 -13.06 -12.89 1.37
CA SER A 23 -13.54 -13.59 0.18
C SER A 23 -13.87 -15.06 0.47
N ALA A 24 -13.11 -15.73 1.35
CA ALA A 24 -13.36 -17.12 1.72
C ALA A 24 -14.64 -17.32 2.57
N VAL A 25 -15.01 -16.31 3.37
CA VAL A 25 -16.22 -16.32 4.21
C VAL A 25 -17.45 -15.83 3.43
N GLY A 26 -17.30 -15.46 2.15
CA GLY A 26 -18.42 -15.02 1.29
C GLY A 26 -18.90 -13.60 1.56
N LEU A 27 -18.13 -12.78 2.29
CA LEU A 27 -18.48 -11.39 2.61
C LEU A 27 -18.38 -10.47 1.38
N ILE A 28 -17.48 -10.79 0.45
CA ILE A 28 -17.23 -10.02 -0.77
C ILE A 28 -16.98 -10.99 -1.94
N GLU A 29 -17.50 -10.64 -3.11
CA GLU A 29 -17.20 -11.36 -4.37
C GLU A 29 -15.70 -11.30 -4.69
N PRO A 30 -15.06 -12.42 -5.09
CA PRO A 30 -13.62 -12.49 -5.30
C PRO A 30 -13.08 -11.43 -6.27
N TRP A 31 -13.85 -11.12 -7.32
CA TRP A 31 -13.47 -10.11 -8.30
C TRP A 31 -13.46 -8.69 -7.74
N LYS A 32 -14.41 -8.36 -6.85
CA LYS A 32 -14.45 -7.07 -6.17
C LYS A 32 -13.32 -6.95 -5.15
N ALA A 33 -13.04 -8.01 -4.40
CA ALA A 33 -11.89 -8.05 -3.49
C ALA A 33 -10.56 -7.83 -4.23
N ALA A 34 -10.36 -8.52 -5.36
CA ALA A 34 -9.18 -8.35 -6.19
C ALA A 34 -9.03 -6.91 -6.73
N ALA A 35 -10.12 -6.32 -7.26
CA ALA A 35 -10.09 -4.95 -7.76
C ALA A 35 -9.77 -3.92 -6.68
N LEU A 36 -10.38 -4.06 -5.49
CA LEU A 36 -10.12 -3.18 -4.35
C LEU A 36 -8.68 -3.33 -3.82
N PHE A 37 -8.15 -4.55 -3.82
CA PHE A 37 -6.76 -4.80 -3.44
C PHE A 37 -5.77 -4.15 -4.41
N ILE A 38 -6.00 -4.27 -5.72
CA ILE A 38 -5.16 -3.62 -6.74
C ILE A 38 -5.17 -2.10 -6.57
N LEU A 39 -6.35 -1.50 -6.38
CA LEU A 39 -6.49 -0.06 -6.10
C LEU A 39 -5.73 0.36 -4.85
N PHE A 40 -5.81 -0.42 -3.78
CA PHE A 40 -5.06 -0.18 -2.55
C PHE A 40 -3.55 -0.20 -2.78
N VAL A 41 -3.02 -1.20 -3.50
CA VAL A 41 -1.59 -1.29 -3.82
C VAL A 41 -1.13 -0.10 -4.68
N LEU A 42 -1.94 0.30 -5.67
CA LEU A 42 -1.69 1.50 -6.49
C LEU A 42 -1.63 2.77 -5.63
N PHE A 43 -2.57 2.91 -4.69
CA PHE A 43 -2.61 4.04 -3.77
C PHE A 43 -1.38 4.10 -2.86
N ILE A 44 -1.01 2.97 -2.23
CA ILE A 44 0.21 2.87 -1.42
C ILE A 44 1.46 3.17 -2.25
N GLY A 45 1.53 2.64 -3.48
CA GLY A 45 2.60 2.92 -4.41
C GLY A 45 2.73 4.42 -4.74
N ALA A 46 1.61 5.11 -4.96
CA ALA A 46 1.59 6.55 -5.20
C ALA A 46 2.07 7.36 -3.98
N LEU A 47 1.67 6.97 -2.77
CA LEU A 47 2.14 7.60 -1.53
C LEU A 47 3.64 7.40 -1.33
N GLU A 48 4.17 6.19 -1.57
CA GLU A 48 5.60 5.91 -1.49
C GLU A 48 6.38 6.72 -2.56
N LEU A 49 5.81 6.87 -3.75
CA LEU A 49 6.39 7.69 -4.82
C LEU A 49 6.48 9.17 -4.40
N LEU A 50 5.42 9.71 -3.81
CA LEU A 50 5.37 11.07 -3.29
C LEU A 50 6.36 11.27 -2.14
N ASP A 51 6.45 10.35 -1.19
CA ASP A 51 7.41 10.41 -0.08
C ASP A 51 8.85 10.37 -0.59
N ARG A 52 9.13 9.52 -1.59
CA ARG A 52 10.44 9.44 -2.25
C ARG A 52 10.82 10.74 -2.97
N ILE A 53 9.87 11.35 -3.69
CA ILE A 53 10.07 12.64 -4.36
C ILE A 53 10.29 13.75 -3.32
N SER A 54 9.50 13.76 -2.25
CA SER A 54 9.60 14.76 -1.17
C SER A 54 10.95 14.71 -0.47
N ARG A 55 11.41 13.51 -0.08
CA ARG A 55 12.75 13.31 0.50
C ARG A 55 13.88 13.72 -0.44
N SER A 56 13.72 13.47 -1.75
CA SER A 56 14.68 13.88 -2.76
C SER A 56 14.82 15.42 -2.85
N ARG A 57 13.70 16.16 -2.79
CA ARG A 57 13.73 17.64 -2.76
C ARG A 57 14.31 18.19 -1.46
N SER A 58 13.93 17.63 -0.31
CA SER A 58 14.45 18.06 0.99
C SER A 58 15.97 17.90 1.11
N LYS A 59 16.57 16.96 0.37
CA LYS A 59 18.03 16.79 0.30
C LYS A 59 18.71 17.84 -0.60
N LYS A 60 17.97 18.45 -1.55
CA LYS A 60 18.45 19.48 -2.47
C LYS A 60 18.45 20.89 -1.84
N ASP A 61 17.51 21.17 -0.93
CA ASP A 61 17.44 22.47 -0.22
C ASP A 61 18.46 22.62 0.92
N LYS A 62 19.24 21.56 1.21
CA LYS A 62 20.33 21.59 2.21
C LYS A 62 21.73 21.53 1.59
N ALA A 63 21.84 21.63 0.27
CA ALA A 63 23.11 21.63 -0.47
C ALA A 63 23.53 23.04 -0.86
#